data_AF-A0A534PS28-F1
#
_entry.id   AF-A0A534PS28-F1
#
_cell.length_a   1.000
_cell.length_b   1.000
_cell.length_c   1.000
_cell.angle_alpha   90.00
_cell.angle_beta   90.00
_cell.angle_gamma   90.00
#
_symmetry.space_group_name_H-M   'P 1'
#
loop_
_entity.id
_entity.type
_entity.pdbx_description
1 polymer ?
#
loop_
_entity_poly.entity_id
_entity_poly.type
_entity_poly.pdbx_seq_one_letter_code
_entity_poly.pdbx_strand_id
1 'polypeptide(L)' 'MAAVFLALAACTASAPQTRPTPLAPQPPIARKEPKDVTVHGDKRIDDYFWLRNKGTPEVERYLRAETA' A
#
# COMPACT_ATOMS: atom_id res chain seq x y z
N MET A 1 -42.62 50.88 -15.84
CA MET A 1 -42.85 49.59 -16.52
C MET A 1 -41.47 48.95 -16.70
N ALA A 2 -41.03 48.19 -15.69
CA ALA A 2 -40.87 46.73 -15.76
C ALA A 2 -39.81 46.31 -16.82
N ALA A 3 -38.72 45.63 -16.48
CA ALA A 3 -38.72 44.36 -15.76
C ALA A 3 -37.41 44.10 -15.00
N VAL A 4 -37.56 43.56 -13.80
CA VAL A 4 -36.52 42.91 -13.00
C VAL A 4 -36.33 41.51 -13.58
N PHE A 5 -35.14 41.20 -14.11
CA PHE A 5 -34.77 39.82 -14.46
C PHE A 5 -34.02 39.20 -13.30
N LEU A 6 -34.77 38.47 -12.47
CA LEU A 6 -34.28 37.57 -11.43
C LEU A 6 -33.68 36.34 -12.12
N ALA A 7 -32.35 36.27 -12.24
CA ALA A 7 -31.66 35.10 -12.75
C ALA A 7 -31.58 34.04 -11.64
N LEU A 8 -32.34 32.96 -11.84
CA LEU A 8 -32.36 31.74 -11.03
C LEU A 8 -30.94 31.18 -10.85
N ALA A 9 -30.53 30.96 -9.60
CA ALA A 9 -29.36 30.19 -9.26
C ALA A 9 -29.53 28.75 -9.77
N ALA A 10 -28.80 28.38 -10.81
CA ALA A 10 -28.71 27.00 -11.28
C ALA A 10 -27.81 26.22 -10.33
N CYS A 11 -28.40 25.37 -9.48
CA CYS A 11 -27.67 24.31 -8.79
C CYS A 11 -27.12 23.35 -9.85
N THR A 12 -25.83 23.46 -10.18
CA THR A 12 -25.15 22.47 -10.99
C THR A 12 -25.01 21.19 -10.16
N ALA A 13 -25.83 20.17 -10.48
CA ALA A 13 -25.65 18.83 -9.93
C ALA A 13 -24.29 18.30 -10.42
N SER A 14 -23.34 18.17 -9.50
CA SER A 14 -22.03 17.57 -9.81
C SER A 14 -22.24 16.07 -10.03
N ALA A 15 -22.00 15.60 -11.26
CA ALA A 15 -22.02 14.18 -11.58
C ALA A 15 -20.95 13.42 -10.77
N PRO A 16 -21.18 12.14 -10.42
CA PRO A 16 -20.16 11.31 -9.80
C PRO A 16 -19.02 11.11 -10.80
N GLN A 17 -17.87 11.71 -10.50
CA GLN A 17 -16.65 11.48 -11.26
C GLN A 17 -16.08 10.12 -10.86
N THR A 18 -16.27 9.11 -11.70
CA THR A 18 -15.55 7.84 -11.57
C THR A 18 -14.08 8.10 -11.87
N ARG A 19 -13.30 8.43 -10.84
CA ARG A 19 -11.87 8.59 -10.96
C ARG A 19 -11.30 7.20 -11.25
N PRO A 20 -10.54 6.99 -12.36
CA PRO A 20 -9.88 5.71 -12.56
C PRO A 20 -8.97 5.45 -11.37
N THR A 21 -9.19 4.34 -10.67
CA THR A 21 -8.32 3.92 -9.58
C THR A 21 -6.93 3.66 -10.18
N PRO A 22 -5.89 4.38 -9.75
CA PRO A 22 -4.53 4.07 -10.20
C PRO A 22 -4.21 2.63 -9.82
N LEU A 23 -3.64 1.87 -10.75
CA LEU A 23 -3.13 0.53 -10.47
C LEU A 23 -2.01 0.67 -9.42
N ALA A 24 -2.24 0.16 -8.22
CA ALA A 24 -1.22 0.16 -7.17
C ALA A 24 -0.01 -0.69 -7.61
N PRO A 25 1.23 -0.29 -7.26
CA PRO A 25 2.40 -1.11 -7.49
C PRO A 25 2.25 -2.46 -6.78
N GLN A 26 2.70 -3.52 -7.42
CA GLN A 26 2.68 -4.85 -6.81
C GLN A 26 3.86 -5.00 -5.86
N PRO A 27 3.64 -5.43 -4.60
CA PRO A 27 4.73 -5.61 -3.66
C PRO A 27 5.64 -6.76 -4.11
N PRO A 28 6.94 -6.70 -3.78
CA PRO A 28 7.87 -7.79 -4.06
C PRO A 28 7.56 -9.02 -3.21
N ILE A 29 7.87 -10.21 -3.73
CA ILE A 29 7.69 -11.47 -3.01
C ILE A 29 8.95 -11.76 -2.17
N ALA A 30 8.79 -11.85 -0.84
CA ALA A 30 9.87 -12.28 0.04
C ALA A 30 10.19 -13.77 -0.18
N ARG A 31 11.48 -14.13 -0.26
CA ARG A 31 11.88 -15.55 -0.25
C ARG A 31 11.71 -16.14 1.14
N LYS A 32 11.39 -17.44 1.16
CA LYS A 32 11.29 -18.24 2.38
C LYS A 32 12.59 -18.98 2.64
N GLU A 33 13.16 -18.75 3.81
CA GLU A 33 14.31 -19.45 4.35
C GLU A 33 13.96 -19.95 5.76
N PRO A 34 13.39 -21.17 5.87
CA PRO A 34 12.91 -21.70 7.14
C PRO A 34 14.03 -21.77 8.18
N LYS A 35 13.87 -21.05 9.29
CA LYS A 35 14.79 -21.08 10.43
C LYS A 35 14.09 -21.56 11.68
N ASP A 36 14.64 -22.59 12.32
CA ASP A 36 14.20 -23.00 13.65
C ASP A 36 14.57 -21.91 14.67
N VAL A 37 13.55 -21.37 15.33
CA VAL A 37 13.61 -20.37 16.39
C VAL A 37 12.91 -20.88 17.65
N THR A 38 13.13 -22.17 17.97
CA THR A 38 12.64 -22.80 19.20
C THR A 38 13.13 -22.05 20.44
N VAL A 39 12.20 -21.69 21.34
CA VAL A 39 12.51 -21.02 22.60
C VAL A 39 11.71 -21.68 23.72
N HIS A 40 12.37 -21.98 24.86
CA HIS A 40 11.75 -22.67 26.01
C HIS A 40 11.06 -24.01 25.67
N GLY A 41 11.57 -24.73 24.67
CA GLY A 41 10.98 -26.00 24.21
C GLY A 41 9.81 -25.83 23.21
N ASP A 42 9.35 -24.61 22.97
CA ASP A 42 8.32 -24.33 21.97
C ASP A 42 8.91 -24.25 20.57
N LYS A 43 8.70 -25.28 19.75
CA LYS A 43 9.18 -25.30 18.38
C LYS A 43 8.47 -24.25 17.52
N ARG A 44 9.24 -23.37 16.88
CA ARG A 44 8.76 -22.32 15.97
C ARG A 44 9.68 -22.25 14.76
N ILE A 45 9.10 -22.18 13.57
CA ILE A 45 9.83 -21.98 12.31
C ILE A 45 9.52 -20.58 11.80
N ASP A 46 10.57 -19.79 11.56
CA ASP A 46 10.48 -18.46 10.97
C ASP A 46 11.04 -18.52 9.54
N ASP A 47 10.15 -18.52 8.55
CA ASP A 47 10.50 -18.52 7.13
C ASP A 47 11.18 -17.23 6.67
N TYR A 48 11.12 -16.15 7.47
CA TYR A 48 11.63 -14.83 7.09
C TYR A 48 12.67 -14.31 8.08
N PHE A 49 13.32 -15.22 8.81
CA PHE A 49 14.33 -14.88 9.82
C PHE A 49 15.45 -13.99 9.26
N TRP A 50 15.79 -14.17 7.97
CA TRP A 50 16.79 -13.38 7.26
C TRP A 50 16.50 -11.87 7.25
N LEU A 51 15.22 -11.45 7.32
CA LEU A 51 14.83 -10.03 7.39
C LEU A 51 15.31 -9.33 8.68
N ARG A 52 15.68 -10.08 9.71
CA ARG A 52 16.22 -9.53 10.96
C ARG A 52 17.65 -9.01 10.78
N ASN A 53 18.38 -9.48 9.77
CA ASN A 53 19.75 -9.09 9.47
C ASN A 53 19.78 -7.75 8.70
N LYS A 54 19.36 -6.68 9.36
CA LYS A 54 19.33 -5.32 8.82
C LYS A 54 20.72 -4.86 8.35
N GLY A 55 20.77 -4.01 7.33
CA GLY A 55 22.03 -3.52 6.75
C GLY A 55 22.73 -4.49 5.81
N THR A 56 22.27 -5.74 5.69
CA THR A 56 22.77 -6.64 4.64
C THR A 56 22.23 -6.20 3.27
N PRO A 57 23.00 -6.30 2.17
CA PRO A 57 22.56 -5.87 0.84
C PRO A 57 21.25 -6.50 0.38
N GLU A 58 20.95 -7.69 0.89
CA GLU A 58 19.77 -8.46 0.58
C GLU A 58 18.50 -7.96 1.26
N VAL A 59 18.57 -7.68 2.57
CA VAL A 59 17.46 -7.06 3.30
C VAL A 59 17.19 -5.67 2.76
N GLU A 60 18.25 -4.89 2.54
CA GLU A 60 18.15 -3.55 1.96
C GLU A 60 17.52 -3.54 0.56
N ARG A 61 17.88 -4.51 -0.29
CA ARG A 61 17.28 -4.67 -1.63
C ARG A 61 15.79 -4.97 -1.54
N TYR A 62 15.38 -5.87 -0.65
CA TYR A 62 13.97 -6.22 -0.49
C TYR A 62 13.15 -5.06 0.07
N LEU A 63 13.62 -4.41 1.14
CA LEU A 63 12.91 -3.29 1.76
C LEU A 63 12.77 -2.09 0.82
N ARG A 64 13.78 -1.81 -0.01
CA ARG A 64 13.66 -0.78 -1.06
C ARG A 64 12.60 -1.13 -2.09
N ALA A 65 12.49 -2.40 -2.48
CA ALA A 65 11.47 -2.85 -3.43
C ALA A 65 10.05 -2.78 -2.83
N GLU A 66 9.89 -2.93 -1.52
CA GLU A 66 8.59 -2.75 -0.82
C GLU A 66 8.15 -1.27 -0.73
N THR A 67 9.08 -0.32 -0.80
CA THR A 67 8.78 1.13 -0.67
C THR A 67 8.54 1.80 -2.04
N ALA A 68 8.56 1.04 -3.13
CA ALA A 68 8.46 1.54 -4.50
C ALA A 68 7.04 1.99 -4.89
#